data_AF-A0A6B3I050-F1
#
_entry.id   AF-A0A6B3I050-F1
#
_cell.length_a   1.000
_cell.length_b   1.000
_cell.length_c   1.000
_cell.angle_alpha   90.00
_cell.angle_beta   90.00
_cell.angle_gamma   90.00
#
_symmetry.space_group_name_H-M   'P 1'
#
loop_
_entity.id
_entity.type
_entity.pdbx_description
1 polymer ?
#
loop_
_entity_poly.entity_id
_entity_poly.type
_entity_poly.pdbx_seq_one_letter_code
_entity_poly.pdbx_strand_id
1 'polypeptide(L)' 'RFPVCAEGGGPFLGYLHVKDVLDLEDADRPVPRQLWRPMAAVRAELPLDDALTVMRRAATHLAQVADGSGRILGLVA' A
#
# COMPACT_ATOMS: atom_id res chain seq x y z
N ARG A 1 -1.09 2.51 -8.92
CA ARG A 1 -0.58 2.39 -7.54
C ARG A 1 0.17 1.09 -7.50
N PHE A 2 1.42 1.11 -7.05
CA PHE A 2 2.29 -0.06 -7.12
C PHE A 2 2.76 -0.37 -5.70
N PRO A 3 2.33 -1.48 -5.09
CA PRO A 3 2.81 -1.87 -3.77
C PRO A 3 4.32 -2.16 -3.84
N VAL A 4 5.05 -1.74 -2.81
CA VAL A 4 6.47 -2.06 -2.64
C VAL A 4 6.57 -3.22 -1.67
N CYS A 5 7.03 -4.38 -2.16
CA CYS A 5 7.19 -5.58 -1.35
C CYS A 5 8.61 -5.65 -0.78
N ALA A 6 8.75 -6.14 0.44
CA ALA A 6 10.05 -6.59 0.92
C ALA A 6 10.53 -7.79 0.09
N GLU A 7 11.85 -7.99 0.04
CA GLU A 7 12.44 -9.16 -0.62
C GLU A 7 11.87 -10.47 -0.06
N GLY A 8 11.84 -11.51 -0.89
CA GLY A 8 11.36 -12.83 -0.49
C GLY A 8 9.84 -12.93 -0.22
N GLY A 9 9.04 -11.96 -0.67
CA GLY A 9 7.59 -11.95 -0.45
C GLY A 9 7.19 -11.54 0.98
N GLY A 10 8.07 -10.78 1.65
CA GLY A 10 7.79 -10.21 2.96
C GLY A 10 6.70 -9.14 2.96
N PRO A 11 6.50 -8.42 4.08
CA PRO A 11 5.43 -7.44 4.23
C PRO A 11 5.57 -6.31 3.21
N PHE A 12 4.47 -5.60 2.97
CA PHE A 12 4.53 -4.41 2.16
C PHE A 12 5.19 -3.26 2.93
N LEU A 13 6.09 -2.56 2.25
CA LEU A 13 6.84 -1.41 2.80
C LEU A 13 6.14 -0.07 2.53
N GLY A 14 5.08 -0.08 1.72
CA GLY A 14 4.34 1.09 1.25
C GLY A 14 3.87 0.90 -0.18
N TYR A 15 3.51 2.00 -0.85
CA TYR A 15 3.20 1.97 -2.28
C TYR A 15 3.65 3.24 -3.00
N LEU A 16 3.86 3.12 -4.30
CA LEU A 16 4.13 4.24 -5.20
C LEU A 16 2.87 4.66 -5.94
N HIS A 17 2.60 5.97 -5.98
CA HIS A 17 1.63 6.52 -6.90
C HIS A 17 2.34 6.90 -8.20
N VAL A 18 1.74 6.56 -9.35
CA VAL A 18 2.39 6.80 -10.67
C VAL A 18 2.75 8.28 -10.86
N LYS A 19 1.91 9.20 -10.38
CA LYS A 19 2.20 10.64 -10.48
C LYS A 19 3.48 11.06 -9.75
N ASP A 20 3.83 10.41 -8.65
CA ASP A 20 5.00 10.80 -7.84
C ASP A 20 6.32 10.44 -8.54
N VAL A 21 6.28 9.56 -9.54
CA VAL A 21 7.48 9.16 -10.30
C VAL A 21 7.58 9.87 -11.65
N LEU A 22 6.54 10.59 -12.10
CA LEU A 22 6.57 11.31 -13.37
C LEU A 22 7.54 12.50 -13.36
N ASP A 23 7.83 13.04 -12.17
CA ASP A 23 8.72 14.18 -11.98
C ASP A 23 10.20 13.77 -11.77
N LEU A 24 10.51 12.46 -11.85
CA LEU A 24 11.88 11.97 -11.71
C LEU A 24 12.66 12.14 -13.03
N GLU A 25 13.84 12.74 -12.95
CA GLU A 25 14.68 13.03 -14.11
C GLU A 25 15.45 11.80 -14.65
N ASP A 26 15.72 10.82 -13.79
CA ASP A 26 16.50 9.62 -14.10
C ASP A 26 15.66 8.35 -13.90
N ALA A 27 15.16 7.79 -15.02
CA ALA A 27 14.28 6.64 -15.03
C ALA A 27 14.99 5.31 -14.71
N ASP A 28 16.32 5.25 -14.84
CA ASP A 28 17.10 4.03 -14.62
C ASP A 28 17.54 3.88 -13.16
N ARG A 29 17.29 4.89 -12.32
CA ARG A 29 17.60 4.85 -10.89
C ARG A 29 16.46 4.27 -10.05
N PRO A 30 16.79 3.62 -8.91
CA PRO A 30 15.80 3.22 -7.93
C PRO A 30 14.97 4.42 -7.43
N VAL A 31 13.66 4.21 -7.30
CA VAL A 31 12.73 5.24 -6.80
C VAL A 31 13.04 5.57 -5.33
N PRO A 32 13.28 6.85 -4.98
CA PRO A 32 13.57 7.26 -3.61
C PRO A 32 12.49 6.82 -2.60
N ARG A 33 12.91 6.35 -1.43
CA ARG A 33 12.00 5.90 -0.35
C ARG A 33 11.05 6.98 0.14
N GLN A 34 11.41 8.26 -0.03
CA GLN A 34 10.57 9.40 0.36
C GLN A 34 9.29 9.51 -0.47
N LEU A 35 9.27 8.93 -1.68
CA LEU A 35 8.07 8.88 -2.54
C LEU A 35 7.14 7.71 -2.18
N TRP A 36 7.57 6.82 -1.28
CA TRP A 36 6.77 5.67 -0.88
C TRP A 36 5.70 6.14 0.10
N ARG A 37 4.44 6.10 -0.34
CA ARG A 37 3.30 6.47 0.47
C ARG A 37 2.99 5.35 1.48
N PRO A 38 2.59 5.70 2.72
CA PRO A 38 2.19 4.71 3.70
C PRO A 38 0.94 3.96 3.22
N MET A 39 0.83 2.71 3.62
CA MET A 39 -0.32 1.88 3.27
C MET A 39 -1.18 1.63 4.51
N ALA A 40 -2.46 2.02 4.44
CA ALA A 40 -3.41 1.71 5.50
C ALA A 40 -3.57 0.19 5.64
N ALA A 41 -3.88 -0.28 6.85
CA ALA A 41 -4.17 -1.68 7.11
C ALA A 41 -5.67 -1.87 7.38
N VAL A 42 -6.26 -2.88 6.77
CA VAL A 42 -7.62 -3.35 7.06
C VAL A 42 -7.58 -4.81 7.50
N ARG A 43 -8.50 -5.19 8.38
CA ARG A 43 -8.63 -6.59 8.81
C ARG A 43 -9.36 -7.41 7.76
N ALA A 44 -8.94 -8.65 7.57
CA ALA A 44 -9.55 -9.58 6.62
C ALA A 44 -11.02 -9.89 6.95
N GLU A 45 -11.39 -9.80 8.23
CA GLU A 45 -12.75 -10.07 8.71
C GLU A 45 -13.64 -8.81 8.69
N LEU A 46 -13.08 -7.65 8.33
CA LEU A 46 -13.84 -6.39 8.32
C LEU A 46 -14.83 -6.41 7.13
N PRO A 47 -16.12 -6.10 7.37
CA PRO A 47 -17.08 -5.92 6.29
C PRO A 47 -16.60 -4.89 5.26
N LEU A 48 -16.96 -5.08 3.99
CA LEU A 48 -16.44 -4.27 2.88
C LEU A 48 -16.77 -2.78 3.03
N ASP A 49 -17.98 -2.45 3.48
CA ASP A 49 -18.43 -1.08 3.74
C ASP A 49 -17.63 -0.39 4.85
N ASP A 50 -17.30 -1.12 5.92
CA ASP A 50 -16.41 -0.65 6.96
C ASP A 50 -14.97 -0.48 6.45
N ALA A 51 -14.47 -1.42 5.65
CA ALA A 51 -13.15 -1.31 5.03
C ALA A 51 -13.05 -0.09 4.10
N LEU A 52 -14.07 0.15 3.27
CA LEU A 52 -14.18 1.33 2.43
C LEU A 52 -14.25 2.62 3.25
N THR A 53 -14.93 2.58 4.40
CA THR A 53 -14.98 3.71 5.34
C THR A 53 -13.61 4.03 5.91
N VAL A 54 -12.83 3.01 6.30
CA VAL A 54 -11.44 3.17 6.75
C VAL A 54 -10.57 3.77 5.65
N MET A 55 -10.63 3.20 4.44
CA MET A 55 -9.84 3.68 3.29
C MET A 55 -10.19 5.13 2.92
N ARG A 56 -11.48 5.49 2.97
CA ARG A 56 -11.96 6.86 2.71
C ARG A 56 -11.44 7.85 3.74
N ARG A 57 -11.49 7.51 5.03
CA ARG A 57 -10.95 8.35 6.12
C ARG A 57 -9.44 8.54 5.98
N ALA A 58 -8.73 7.51 5.56
CA ALA A 58 -7.29 7.56 5.28
C ALA A 58 -6.94 8.20 3.93
N ALA A 59 -7.94 8.63 3.14
CA ALA A 59 -7.78 9.19 1.80
C ALA A 59 -6.88 8.33 0.88
N THR A 60 -7.00 7.00 0.98
CA THR A 60 -6.24 6.03 0.18
C THR A 60 -7.16 5.17 -0.68
N HIS A 61 -6.64 4.73 -1.83
CA HIS A 61 -7.28 3.71 -2.68
C HIS A 61 -6.44 2.43 -2.72
N LEU A 62 -5.58 2.23 -1.73
CA LEU A 62 -4.82 0.99 -1.55
C LEU A 62 -4.61 0.76 -0.05
N ALA A 63 -4.94 -0.44 0.40
CA ALA A 63 -4.71 -0.88 1.76
C ALA A 63 -4.18 -2.32 1.76
N GLN A 64 -3.35 -2.64 2.75
CA GLN A 64 -2.92 -4.00 3.02
C GLN A 64 -3.98 -4.70 3.88
N VAL A 65 -4.25 -5.97 3.57
CA VAL A 65 -5.21 -6.80 4.29
C VAL A 65 -4.43 -7.73 5.22
N ALA A 66 -4.74 -7.70 6.51
CA ALA A 66 -4.12 -8.55 7.52
C ALA A 66 -5.16 -9.42 8.23
N ASP A 67 -4.79 -10.64 8.60
CA ASP A 67 -5.62 -11.48 9.48
C ASP A 67 -5.50 -11.06 10.96
N GLY A 68 -6.25 -11.73 11.84
CA GLY A 68 -6.21 -11.50 13.29
C GLY A 68 -4.85 -11.75 13.97
N SER A 69 -3.89 -12.41 13.30
CA SER A 69 -2.52 -12.59 13.79
C SER A 69 -1.56 -11.47 13.34
N GLY A 70 -2.03 -10.56 12.47
CA GLY A 70 -1.23 -9.52 11.84
C GLY A 70 -0.49 -9.99 10.58
N ARG A 71 -0.74 -11.22 10.11
CA ARG A 71 -0.16 -11.71 8.87
C ARG A 71 -0.83 -11.03 7.69
N ILE A 72 -0.02 -10.50 6.79
CA ILE A 72 -0.50 -9.89 5.54
C ILE A 72 -1.00 -11.00 4.61
N LEU A 73 -2.27 -10.93 4.23
CA LEU A 73 -2.90 -11.86 3.29
C LEU A 73 -2.85 -11.34 1.84
N GLY A 74 -2.79 -10.02 1.68
CA GLY A 74 -2.81 -9.37 0.38
C GLY A 74 -3.14 -7.89 0.47
N LEU A 75 -3.79 -7.37 -0.56
CA LEU A 75 -4.17 -5.97 -0.68
C LEU A 75 -5.61 -5.82 -1.20
N VAL A 76 -6.20 -4.65 -0.97
CA VAL A 76 -7.47 -4.21 -1.54
C VAL A 76 -7.29 -2.83 -2.17
N ALA A 77 -7.92 -2.61 -3.32
CA ALA A 77 -7.80 -1.39 -4.13
C ALA A 77 -9.11 -1.04 -4.83
#